data_AF-A0A9E0MMT3-F1
#
_entry.id   AF-A0A9E0MMT3-F1
#
_cell.length_a   1.000
_cell.length_b   1.000
_cell.length_c   1.000
_cell.angle_alpha   90.00
_cell.angle_beta   90.00
_cell.angle_gamma   90.00
#
_symmetry.space_group_name_H-M   'P 1'
#
loop_
_entity.id
_entity.type
_entity.pdbx_description
1 polymer ?
#
loop_
_entity_poly.entity_id
_entity_poly.type
_entity_poly.pdbx_seq_one_letter_code
_entity_poly.pdbx_strand_id
1 'polypeptide(L)'
;MIPTRVYHYRDPAAVILGLKELRKKGLTPRGLLFVALDPRGETYLAVPEDLDAVANVRVGDKMSLEPPWQGRYFHLDAVHRLPGDTVLWNGDRRLGDTGSAPEVACAIAEWCKGSSAKNVFLGCTPHQPGSWWTADHRSPVVDLHARGLVDTVVTTSGLLARRINEPSLFHVDFASLAAHNGPRDGWQEVFRSAMGNILLVERRVLGYRLVLTCERGLIEIDVSHLPDLVIETARVPMKSGFGVVGRIDGGAFAVTAGVVEPWGLSEVSPAMLVGSPNETILDLPRTLRAHPDEAS
;
A
#
# COMPACT_ATOMS: atom_id res chain seq x y z
N MET A 1 -13.21 -15.78 -9.10
CA MET A 1 -14.12 -14.65 -8.83
C MET A 1 -14.74 -14.86 -7.46
N ILE A 2 -14.63 -13.88 -6.56
CA ILE A 2 -15.25 -13.93 -5.22
C ILE A 2 -16.53 -13.08 -5.31
N PRO A 3 -17.73 -13.66 -5.10
CA PRO A 3 -18.95 -12.88 -5.01
C PRO A 3 -18.81 -11.85 -3.89
N THR A 4 -19.11 -10.59 -4.19
CA THR A 4 -18.96 -9.49 -3.22
C THR A 4 -20.27 -8.75 -3.03
N ARG A 5 -20.49 -8.32 -1.79
CA ARG A 5 -21.53 -7.38 -1.41
C ARG A 5 -20.93 -6.00 -1.20
N VAL A 6 -21.58 -4.99 -1.77
CA VAL A 6 -21.19 -3.59 -1.61
C VAL A 6 -22.09 -2.92 -0.59
N TYR A 7 -21.48 -2.31 0.43
CA TYR A 7 -22.15 -1.46 1.39
C TYR A 7 -21.84 -0.01 1.09
N HIS A 8 -22.89 0.81 0.98
CA HIS A 8 -22.79 2.22 0.64
C HIS A 8 -23.17 3.11 1.82
N TYR A 9 -22.32 4.10 2.12
CA TYR A 9 -22.53 5.07 3.19
C TYR A 9 -22.36 6.47 2.63
N ARG A 10 -23.40 7.30 2.78
CA ARG A 10 -23.34 8.72 2.36
C ARG A 10 -22.59 9.60 3.35
N ASP A 11 -22.59 9.19 4.61
CA ASP A 11 -21.93 9.90 5.72
C ASP A 11 -20.70 9.09 6.17
N PRO A 12 -19.48 9.68 6.15
CA PRO A 12 -18.28 9.01 6.67
C PRO A 12 -18.42 8.56 8.13
N ALA A 13 -19.17 9.29 8.96
CA ALA A 13 -19.42 8.89 10.35
C ALA A 13 -20.29 7.62 10.43
N ALA A 14 -21.09 7.28 9.41
CA ALA A 14 -21.85 6.03 9.38
C ALA A 14 -20.96 4.81 9.12
N VAL A 15 -19.75 5.00 8.57
CA VAL A 15 -18.82 3.91 8.22
C VAL A 15 -18.38 3.14 9.47
N ILE A 16 -18.09 3.82 10.59
CA ILE A 16 -17.68 3.14 11.83
C ILE A 16 -18.80 2.25 12.38
N LEU A 17 -20.06 2.69 12.29
CA LEU A 17 -21.21 1.91 12.72
C LEU A 17 -21.42 0.71 11.79
N GLY A 18 -21.34 0.92 10.48
CA GLY A 18 -21.38 -0.14 9.48
C GLY A 18 -20.32 -1.22 9.69
N LEU A 19 -19.07 -0.83 9.91
CA LEU A 19 -17.96 -1.74 10.20
C LEU A 19 -18.16 -2.50 11.52
N LYS A 20 -18.71 -1.86 12.56
CA LYS A 20 -19.06 -2.53 13.83
C LYS A 20 -20.15 -3.59 13.62
N GLU A 21 -21.19 -3.30 12.83
CA GLU A 21 -22.23 -4.27 12.50
C GLU A 21 -21.69 -5.43 11.65
N LEU A 22 -20.82 -5.15 10.69
CA LEU A 22 -20.16 -6.18 9.89
C LEU A 22 -19.26 -7.09 10.75
N ARG A 23 -18.56 -6.54 11.74
CA ARG A 23 -17.80 -7.34 12.71
C ARG A 23 -18.70 -8.29 13.49
N LYS A 24 -19.87 -7.85 13.95
CA LYS A 24 -20.83 -8.73 14.65
C LYS A 24 -21.28 -9.89 13.77
N LYS A 25 -21.26 -9.72 12.45
CA LYS A 25 -21.54 -10.76 11.45
C LYS A 25 -20.32 -11.61 11.09
N GLY A 26 -19.16 -11.39 11.73
CA GLY A 26 -17.95 -12.18 11.53
C GLY A 26 -16.90 -11.53 10.62
N LEU A 27 -17.13 -10.31 10.09
CA LEU A 27 -16.15 -9.66 9.22
C LEU A 27 -14.85 -9.37 9.97
N THR A 28 -13.74 -9.89 9.44
CA THR A 28 -12.39 -9.59 9.91
C THR A 28 -11.74 -8.52 9.02
N PRO A 29 -10.67 -7.85 9.47
CA PRO A 29 -9.89 -6.92 8.65
C PRO A 29 -9.47 -7.47 7.29
N ARG A 30 -9.14 -8.77 7.22
CA ARG A 30 -8.78 -9.46 5.97
C ARG A 30 -9.95 -9.55 4.99
N GLY A 31 -11.19 -9.58 5.47
CA GLY A 31 -12.39 -9.66 4.64
C GLY A 31 -12.88 -8.31 4.11
N LEU A 32 -12.25 -7.20 4.51
CA LEU A 32 -12.51 -5.90 3.90
C LEU A 32 -11.67 -5.81 2.60
N LEU A 33 -12.29 -6.14 1.46
CA LEU A 33 -11.56 -6.34 0.20
C LEU A 33 -11.25 -5.01 -0.50
N PHE A 34 -12.21 -4.09 -0.49
CA PHE A 34 -12.08 -2.78 -1.13
C PHE A 34 -12.77 -1.69 -0.31
N VAL A 35 -12.15 -0.51 -0.30
CA VAL A 35 -12.75 0.72 0.19
C VAL A 35 -12.54 1.79 -0.87
N ALA A 36 -13.63 2.33 -1.38
CA ALA A 36 -13.59 3.36 -2.41
C ALA A 36 -14.50 4.53 -2.05
N LEU A 37 -14.09 5.71 -2.46
CA LEU A 37 -14.85 6.94 -2.32
C LEU A 37 -15.21 7.46 -3.70
N ASP A 38 -16.44 7.94 -3.85
CA ASP A 38 -16.83 8.68 -5.04
C ASP A 38 -16.38 10.16 -4.93
N PRO A 39 -16.55 10.99 -5.98
CA PRO A 39 -16.15 12.40 -5.93
C PRO A 39 -16.94 13.26 -4.94
N ARG A 40 -18.02 12.74 -4.35
CA ARG A 40 -18.81 13.41 -3.32
C ARG A 40 -18.37 12.99 -1.91
N GLY A 41 -17.41 12.08 -1.80
CA GLY A 41 -16.94 11.52 -0.54
C GLY A 41 -17.83 10.41 0.02
N GLU A 42 -18.78 9.88 -0.75
CA GLU A 42 -19.58 8.73 -0.32
C GLU A 42 -18.73 7.45 -0.34
N THR A 43 -18.87 6.61 0.68
CA THR A 43 -18.02 5.44 0.91
C THR A 43 -18.66 4.16 0.44
N TYR A 44 -17.90 3.34 -0.26
CA TYR A 44 -18.28 2.02 -0.76
C TYR A 44 -17.33 0.97 -0.19
N LEU A 45 -17.87 0.04 0.59
CA LEU A 45 -17.12 -1.08 1.17
C LEU A 45 -17.50 -2.37 0.43
N ALA A 46 -16.51 -3.02 -0.19
CA ALA A 46 -16.69 -4.35 -0.77
C ALA A 46 -16.24 -5.41 0.23
N VAL A 47 -17.13 -6.34 0.54
CA VAL A 47 -16.86 -7.50 1.40
C VAL A 47 -17.35 -8.75 0.66
N PRO A 48 -16.77 -9.93 0.90
CA PRO A 48 -17.26 -11.14 0.27
C PRO A 48 -18.66 -11.50 0.80
N GLU A 49 -19.49 -12.12 -0.04
CA GLU A 49 -20.78 -12.65 0.40
C GLU A 49 -20.61 -13.82 1.38
N ASP A 50 -19.60 -14.65 1.11
CA ASP A 50 -19.13 -15.72 2.00
C ASP A 50 -17.83 -15.27 2.69
N LEU A 51 -17.90 -15.04 4.00
CA LEU A 51 -16.76 -14.57 4.78
C LEU A 51 -15.62 -15.60 4.87
N ASP A 52 -15.93 -16.90 4.71
CA ASP A 52 -14.92 -17.96 4.74
C ASP A 52 -14.14 -18.03 3.41
N ALA A 53 -14.68 -17.46 2.32
CA ALA A 53 -14.00 -17.39 1.03
C ALA A 53 -12.66 -16.62 1.10
N VAL A 54 -12.51 -15.71 2.07
CA VAL A 54 -11.27 -14.95 2.31
C VAL A 54 -10.12 -15.87 2.74
N ALA A 55 -10.40 -17.01 3.36
CA ALA A 55 -9.37 -17.97 3.75
C ALA A 55 -8.59 -18.49 2.53
N ASN A 56 -9.23 -18.51 1.36
CA ASN A 56 -8.62 -18.93 0.11
C ASN A 56 -7.84 -17.81 -0.61
N VAL A 57 -7.99 -16.55 -0.18
CA VAL A 57 -7.26 -15.39 -0.70
C VAL A 57 -5.97 -15.24 0.08
N ARG A 58 -4.81 -15.33 -0.57
CA ARG A 58 -3.52 -15.10 0.08
C ARG A 58 -3.30 -13.61 0.31
N VAL A 59 -2.59 -13.26 1.38
CA VAL A 59 -2.24 -11.85 1.60
C VAL A 59 -1.27 -11.43 0.50
N GLY A 60 -1.60 -10.33 -0.18
CA GLY A 60 -0.87 -9.87 -1.37
C GLY A 60 -1.49 -10.30 -2.71
N ASP A 61 -2.54 -11.14 -2.71
CA ASP A 61 -3.34 -11.37 -3.92
C ASP A 61 -3.94 -10.05 -4.40
N LYS A 62 -3.71 -9.70 -5.67
CA LYS A 62 -4.41 -8.58 -6.29
C LYS A 62 -5.82 -9.00 -6.65
N MET A 63 -6.76 -8.13 -6.33
CA MET A 63 -8.14 -8.26 -6.72
C MET A 63 -8.49 -7.09 -7.62
N SER A 64 -9.24 -7.36 -8.68
CA SER A 64 -9.92 -6.33 -9.47
C SER A 64 -11.39 -6.30 -9.11
N LEU A 65 -12.00 -5.12 -9.24
CA LEU A 65 -13.45 -4.96 -9.19
C LEU A 65 -13.99 -5.07 -10.61
N GLU A 66 -14.94 -5.98 -10.81
CA GLU A 66 -15.67 -6.12 -12.07
C GLU A 66 -17.03 -5.37 -11.99
N PRO A 67 -17.67 -5.07 -13.13
CA PRO A 67 -19.02 -4.51 -13.16
C PRO A 67 -19.98 -5.24 -12.20
N PRO A 68 -20.88 -4.55 -11.48
CA PRO A 68 -21.49 -3.27 -11.82
C PRO A 68 -20.84 -2.03 -11.18
N TRP A 69 -19.56 -2.09 -10.78
CA TRP A 69 -18.80 -0.91 -10.32
C TRP A 69 -18.62 0.10 -11.46
N GLN A 70 -19.65 0.92 -11.69
CA GLN A 70 -19.68 1.96 -12.70
C GLN A 70 -19.52 3.32 -12.03
N GLY A 71 -18.53 4.09 -12.47
CA GLY A 71 -18.30 5.44 -11.96
C GLY A 71 -16.83 5.72 -11.70
N ARG A 72 -16.58 6.97 -11.29
CA ARG A 72 -15.24 7.41 -10.92
C ARG A 72 -15.06 7.17 -9.42
N TYR A 73 -14.18 6.25 -9.06
CA TYR A 73 -13.90 5.90 -7.67
C TYR A 73 -12.43 6.13 -7.34
N PHE A 74 -12.17 6.56 -6.11
CA PHE A 74 -10.85 6.76 -5.54
C PHE A 74 -10.67 5.75 -4.41
N HIS A 75 -9.61 4.96 -4.48
CA HIS A 75 -9.48 3.76 -3.66
C HIS A 75 -8.45 3.96 -2.56
N LEU A 76 -8.77 3.54 -1.35
CA LEU A 76 -7.74 3.26 -0.37
C LEU A 76 -6.99 1.99 -0.77
N ASP A 77 -5.68 1.99 -0.54
CA ASP A 77 -4.77 0.87 -0.75
C ASP A 77 -4.45 0.20 0.59
N ALA A 78 -4.09 0.99 1.59
CA ALA A 78 -3.81 0.47 2.92
C ALA A 78 -4.19 1.48 3.99
N VAL A 79 -4.60 0.98 5.15
CA VAL A 79 -4.81 1.77 6.37
C VAL A 79 -4.04 1.10 7.50
N HIS A 80 -3.22 1.88 8.19
CA HIS A 80 -2.35 1.43 9.26
C HIS A 80 -2.68 2.19 10.54
N ARG A 81 -2.93 1.45 11.62
CA ARG A 81 -2.91 1.98 12.97
C ARG A 81 -1.48 1.92 13.50
N LEU A 82 -0.94 3.07 13.86
CA LEU A 82 0.41 3.26 14.37
C LEU A 82 0.39 3.47 15.89
N PRO A 83 1.56 3.48 16.56
CA PRO A 83 1.67 3.90 17.96
C PRO A 83 1.03 5.27 18.21
N GLY A 84 0.51 5.46 19.43
CA GLY A 84 -0.25 6.67 19.80
C GLY A 84 -1.62 6.79 19.12
N ASP A 85 -2.14 5.71 18.55
CA ASP A 85 -3.40 5.66 17.78
C ASP A 85 -3.43 6.54 16.53
N THR A 86 -2.25 6.99 16.09
CA THR A 86 -2.10 7.75 14.85
C THR A 86 -2.35 6.83 13.64
N VAL A 87 -2.74 7.44 12.52
CA VAL A 87 -3.19 6.72 11.33
C VAL A 87 -2.35 7.13 10.14
N LEU A 88 -1.80 6.14 9.44
CA LEU A 88 -1.23 6.30 8.10
C LEU A 88 -2.15 5.58 7.11
N TRP A 89 -2.51 6.22 6.01
CA TRP A 89 -3.22 5.57 4.92
C TRP A 89 -2.59 5.89 3.58
N ASN A 90 -2.66 4.90 2.70
CA ASN A 90 -2.20 4.94 1.32
C ASN A 90 -3.40 4.76 0.39
N GLY A 91 -3.31 5.29 -0.82
CA GLY A 91 -4.37 5.13 -1.81
C GLY A 91 -4.17 6.00 -3.04
N ASP A 92 -5.26 6.17 -3.80
CA ASP A 92 -5.30 7.08 -4.94
C ASP A 92 -5.12 8.52 -4.48
N ARG A 93 -4.17 9.25 -5.06
CA ARG A 93 -3.86 10.65 -4.71
C ARG A 93 -5.11 11.56 -4.69
N ARG A 94 -6.10 11.26 -5.54
CA ARG A 94 -7.36 12.01 -5.63
C ARG A 94 -8.29 11.79 -4.44
N LEU A 95 -7.97 10.89 -3.50
CA LEU A 95 -8.62 10.83 -2.20
C LEU A 95 -8.53 12.16 -1.45
N GLY A 96 -7.47 12.95 -1.68
CA GLY A 96 -7.35 14.31 -1.14
C GLY A 96 -8.50 15.24 -1.56
N ASP A 97 -9.15 14.98 -2.69
CA ASP A 97 -10.23 15.81 -3.24
C ASP A 97 -11.60 15.49 -2.60
N THR A 98 -11.73 14.34 -1.93
CA THR A 98 -13.03 13.83 -1.45
C THR A 98 -13.51 14.45 -0.13
N GLY A 99 -12.59 15.03 0.65
CA GLY A 99 -12.86 15.54 2.00
C GLY A 99 -13.11 14.48 3.08
N SER A 100 -13.73 13.34 2.75
CA SER A 100 -14.13 12.31 3.72
C SER A 100 -13.08 11.20 3.94
N ALA A 101 -12.08 11.08 3.06
CA ALA A 101 -11.02 10.07 3.17
C ALA A 101 -10.37 9.97 4.57
N PRO A 102 -10.05 11.08 5.27
CA PRO A 102 -9.41 11.02 6.59
C PRO A 102 -10.32 10.38 7.66
N GLU A 103 -11.61 10.71 7.64
CA GLU A 103 -12.59 10.16 8.58
C GLU A 103 -12.80 8.66 8.33
N VAL A 104 -12.87 8.26 7.06
CA VAL A 104 -12.99 6.84 6.66
C VAL A 104 -11.74 6.05 7.09
N ALA A 105 -10.54 6.59 6.86
CA ALA A 105 -9.30 5.97 7.29
C ALA A 105 -9.23 5.82 8.82
N CYS A 106 -9.63 6.85 9.57
CA CYS A 106 -9.71 6.79 11.03
C CYS A 106 -10.76 5.76 11.51
N ALA A 107 -11.91 5.69 10.85
CA ALA A 107 -12.94 4.69 11.17
C ALA A 107 -12.42 3.25 10.96
N ILE A 108 -11.69 3.00 9.89
CA ILE A 108 -11.05 1.70 9.62
C ILE A 108 -9.98 1.39 10.67
N ALA A 109 -9.12 2.36 11.01
CA ALA A 109 -8.08 2.19 12.01
C ALA A 109 -8.66 1.92 13.42
N GLU A 110 -9.70 2.64 13.81
CA GLU A 110 -10.43 2.43 15.07
C GLU A 110 -11.13 1.07 15.07
N TRP A 111 -11.77 0.69 13.97
CA TRP A 111 -12.34 -0.63 13.83
C TRP A 111 -11.27 -1.69 14.08
N CYS A 112 -10.08 -1.60 13.47
CA CYS A 112 -8.98 -2.55 13.66
C CYS A 112 -8.58 -2.77 15.13
N LYS A 113 -8.77 -1.80 16.04
CA LYS A 113 -8.46 -1.96 17.48
C LYS A 113 -9.14 -3.15 18.13
N GLY A 114 -10.36 -3.48 17.70
CA GLY A 114 -11.09 -4.65 18.21
C GLY A 114 -10.72 -5.97 17.52
N SER A 115 -9.54 -6.04 16.89
CA SER A 115 -8.97 -7.23 16.26
C SER A 115 -7.47 -7.34 16.57
N SER A 116 -6.85 -8.48 16.25
CA SER A 116 -5.40 -8.62 16.33
C SER A 116 -4.64 -7.87 15.23
N ALA A 117 -5.34 -7.41 14.19
CA ALA A 117 -4.72 -6.70 13.07
C ALA A 117 -4.43 -5.24 13.41
N LYS A 118 -3.26 -4.76 12.98
CA LYS A 118 -2.86 -3.34 13.07
C LYS A 118 -3.03 -2.60 11.75
N ASN A 119 -3.43 -3.29 10.69
CA ASN A 119 -3.58 -2.73 9.36
C ASN A 119 -4.65 -3.48 8.57
N VAL A 120 -5.08 -2.83 7.49
CA VAL A 120 -5.86 -3.41 6.40
C VAL A 120 -5.11 -3.11 5.11
N PHE A 121 -4.88 -4.13 4.31
CA PHE A 121 -4.45 -4.00 2.91
C PHE A 121 -5.63 -4.30 2.02
N LEU A 122 -5.88 -3.44 1.04
CA LEU A 122 -7.01 -3.48 0.14
C LEU A 122 -6.54 -3.91 -1.25
N GLY A 123 -7.44 -4.48 -2.06
CA GLY A 123 -7.10 -5.05 -3.35
C GLY A 123 -6.63 -4.04 -4.42
N CYS A 124 -6.72 -2.73 -4.15
CA CYS A 124 -6.48 -1.70 -5.16
C CYS A 124 -5.03 -1.22 -5.22
N THR A 125 -4.50 -1.16 -6.44
CA THR A 125 -3.25 -0.46 -6.73
C THR A 125 -3.54 0.91 -7.34
N PRO A 126 -3.30 2.02 -6.61
CA PRO A 126 -3.47 3.35 -7.18
C PRO A 126 -2.49 3.60 -8.34
N HIS A 127 -3.03 4.14 -9.44
CA HIS A 127 -2.22 4.62 -10.57
C HIS A 127 -1.38 5.84 -10.19
N GLN A 128 -1.89 6.68 -9.29
CA GLN A 128 -1.17 7.80 -8.70
C GLN A 128 -1.19 7.61 -7.18
N PRO A 129 -0.13 7.02 -6.59
CA PRO A 129 -0.12 6.76 -5.16
C PRO A 129 0.00 8.06 -4.36
N GLY A 130 -0.77 8.12 -3.27
CA GLY A 130 -0.66 9.12 -2.21
C GLY A 130 -0.55 8.43 -0.86
N SER A 131 0.15 9.10 0.05
CA SER A 131 0.28 8.73 1.45
C SER A 131 -0.13 9.91 2.31
N TRP A 132 -0.87 9.64 3.38
CA TRP A 132 -1.32 10.66 4.33
C TRP A 132 -1.20 10.14 5.75
N TRP A 133 -1.01 11.08 6.68
CA TRP A 133 -0.94 10.81 8.11
C TRP A 133 -1.87 11.74 8.88
N THR A 134 -2.49 11.25 9.95
CA THR A 134 -3.19 12.07 10.92
C THR A 134 -3.06 11.48 12.32
N ALA A 135 -3.12 12.32 13.35
CA ALA A 135 -3.18 11.85 14.73
C ALA A 135 -4.55 11.22 15.04
N ASP A 136 -5.63 11.84 14.54
CA ASP A 136 -7.00 11.36 14.67
C ASP A 136 -7.92 12.04 13.62
N HIS A 137 -9.22 11.76 13.67
CA HIS A 137 -10.23 12.31 12.75
C HIS A 137 -10.46 13.82 12.87
N ARG A 138 -9.97 14.47 13.94
CA ARG A 138 -10.13 15.92 14.17
C ARG A 138 -8.85 16.70 13.88
N SER A 139 -7.74 15.99 13.80
CA SER A 139 -6.42 16.55 13.59
C SER A 139 -6.17 16.87 12.12
N PRO A 140 -5.38 17.91 11.81
CA PRO A 140 -5.00 18.21 10.45
C PRO A 140 -4.29 17.03 9.80
N VAL A 141 -4.70 16.71 8.57
CA VAL A 141 -4.03 15.71 7.76
C VAL A 141 -2.69 16.25 7.26
N VAL A 142 -1.64 15.44 7.41
CA VAL A 142 -0.36 15.67 6.77
C VAL A 142 -0.34 14.87 5.47
N ASP A 143 -0.36 15.61 4.37
CA ASP A 143 -0.11 15.07 3.04
C ASP A 143 1.40 14.87 2.85
N LEU A 144 1.84 13.59 2.81
CA LEU A 144 3.25 13.24 2.67
C LEU A 144 3.76 13.51 1.26
N HIS A 145 2.94 13.24 0.24
CA HIS A 145 3.35 13.38 -1.15
C HIS A 145 3.47 14.84 -1.58
N ALA A 146 2.66 15.73 -1.00
CA ALA A 146 2.84 17.18 -1.12
C ALA A 146 4.17 17.68 -0.52
N ARG A 147 4.78 16.90 0.39
CA ARG A 147 6.11 17.16 0.95
C ARG A 147 7.24 16.43 0.21
N GLY A 148 6.93 15.84 -0.93
CA GLY A 148 7.88 15.08 -1.75
C GLY A 148 8.12 13.64 -1.28
N LEU A 149 7.47 13.19 -0.19
CA LEU A 149 7.57 11.81 0.32
C LEU A 149 6.46 10.97 -0.28
N VAL A 150 6.84 9.99 -1.10
CA VAL A 150 5.90 9.14 -1.84
C VAL A 150 6.16 7.67 -1.52
N ASP A 151 5.11 6.85 -1.65
CA ASP A 151 5.10 5.42 -1.33
C ASP A 151 5.58 5.13 0.10
N THR A 152 4.81 5.58 1.09
CA THR A 152 5.16 5.39 2.51
C THR A 152 4.77 4.00 2.99
N VAL A 153 5.72 3.30 3.60
CA VAL A 153 5.58 1.93 4.10
C VAL A 153 5.81 1.88 5.60
N VAL A 154 4.96 1.16 6.31
CA VAL A 154 5.09 0.95 7.76
C VAL A 154 6.04 -0.21 8.04
N THR A 155 7.01 0.03 8.92
CA THR A 155 7.96 -0.98 9.43
C THR A 155 7.71 -1.24 10.91
N THR A 156 8.52 -2.09 11.53
CA THR A 156 8.47 -2.34 12.97
C THR A 156 8.99 -1.18 13.82
N SER A 157 9.85 -0.31 13.27
CA SER A 157 10.51 0.78 13.99
C SER A 157 9.98 2.18 13.62
N GLY A 158 9.26 2.30 12.51
CA GLY A 158 8.83 3.59 11.98
C GLY A 158 8.25 3.52 10.58
N LEU A 159 8.41 4.59 9.82
CA LEU A 159 7.98 4.71 8.44
C LEU A 159 9.19 4.78 7.51
N LEU A 160 9.09 4.10 6.36
CA LEU A 160 9.96 4.30 5.22
C LEU A 160 9.22 5.07 4.14
N ALA A 161 9.92 5.94 3.42
CA ALA A 161 9.39 6.59 2.24
C ALA A 161 10.53 6.90 1.27
N ARG A 162 10.22 6.94 -0.03
CA ARG A 162 11.12 7.48 -1.04
C ARG A 162 10.75 8.93 -1.35
N ARG A 163 11.62 9.62 -2.09
CA ARG A 163 11.31 10.93 -2.68
C ARG A 163 11.30 10.86 -4.20
N ILE A 164 10.54 11.77 -4.83
CA ILE A 164 10.50 11.91 -6.28
C ILE A 164 11.90 12.32 -6.78
N ASN A 165 12.39 11.71 -7.87
CA ASN A 165 13.71 11.98 -8.45
C ASN A 165 14.90 11.78 -7.50
N GLU A 166 14.77 10.92 -6.50
CA GLU A 166 15.87 10.63 -5.58
C GLU A 166 16.20 9.12 -5.57
N PRO A 167 17.49 8.76 -5.49
CA PRO A 167 17.92 7.38 -5.32
C PRO A 167 17.85 6.93 -3.85
N SER A 168 17.41 7.80 -2.94
CA SER A 168 17.50 7.59 -1.50
C SER A 168 16.17 7.13 -0.90
N LEU A 169 16.26 6.21 0.06
CA LEU A 169 15.16 5.78 0.92
C LEU A 169 15.34 6.42 2.29
N PHE A 170 14.27 6.99 2.82
CA PHE A 170 14.25 7.73 4.07
C PHE A 170 13.46 6.97 5.13
N HIS A 171 13.90 7.07 6.38
CA HIS A 171 13.23 6.53 7.54
C HIS A 171 12.89 7.64 8.53
N VAL A 172 11.76 7.51 9.23
CA VAL A 172 11.46 8.24 10.45
C VAL A 172 10.93 7.26 11.49
N ASP A 173 11.54 7.24 12.67
CA ASP A 173 11.13 6.32 13.74
C ASP A 173 9.87 6.80 14.47
N PHE A 174 9.20 5.90 15.19
CA PHE A 174 7.95 6.24 15.90
C PHE A 174 8.13 7.26 17.03
N ALA A 175 9.30 7.33 17.68
CA ALA A 175 9.55 8.30 18.73
C ALA A 175 9.69 9.71 18.14
N SER A 176 10.40 9.84 17.02
CA SER A 176 10.51 11.04 16.22
C SER A 176 9.14 11.48 15.71
N LEU A 177 8.30 10.56 15.23
CA LEU A 177 6.92 10.88 14.83
C LEU A 177 6.10 11.46 15.98
N ALA A 178 6.19 10.86 17.16
CA ALA A 178 5.48 11.34 18.34
C ALA A 178 6.00 12.72 18.79
N ALA A 179 7.32 12.93 18.81
CA ALA A 179 7.94 14.18 19.24
C ALA A 179 7.61 15.36 18.32
N HIS A 180 7.47 15.13 17.01
CA HIS A 180 7.20 16.17 16.02
C HIS A 180 5.72 16.31 15.65
N ASN A 181 4.83 15.61 16.36
CA ASN A 181 3.39 15.55 16.07
C ASN A 181 3.11 15.20 14.60
N GLY A 182 3.82 14.20 14.10
CA GLY A 182 3.65 13.64 12.76
C GLY A 182 4.93 13.59 11.92
N PRO A 183 4.82 13.10 10.67
CA PRO A 183 5.94 12.83 9.78
C PRO A 183 6.43 14.07 9.04
N ARG A 184 6.48 15.21 9.73
CA ARG A 184 6.90 16.48 9.11
C ARG A 184 8.42 16.54 9.00
N ASP A 185 9.11 16.17 10.07
CA ASP A 185 10.55 16.27 10.21
C ASP A 185 11.11 14.95 10.77
N GLY A 186 12.43 14.89 10.98
CA GLY A 186 13.09 13.69 11.53
C GLY A 186 13.37 12.57 10.52
N TRP A 187 13.15 12.82 9.22
CA TRP A 187 13.49 11.90 8.15
C TRP A 187 15.01 11.82 7.93
N GLN A 188 15.56 10.62 8.01
CA GLN A 188 16.98 10.33 7.75
C GLN A 188 17.13 9.40 6.55
N GLU A 189 18.13 9.67 5.70
CA GLU A 189 18.50 8.74 4.62
C GLU A 189 19.09 7.47 5.26
N VAL A 190 18.50 6.32 4.96
CA VAL A 190 18.94 5.01 5.48
C VAL A 190 19.49 4.09 4.40
N PHE A 191 19.20 4.40 3.13
CA PHE A 191 19.69 3.63 2.00
C PHE A 191 19.76 4.51 0.76
N ARG A 192 20.76 4.28 -0.09
CA ARG A 192 20.89 4.91 -1.40
C ARG A 192 21.08 3.84 -2.48
N SER A 193 20.18 3.84 -3.44
CA SER A 193 20.17 2.92 -4.57
C SER A 193 21.36 3.16 -5.51
N ALA A 194 22.07 2.08 -5.82
CA ALA A 194 23.06 2.08 -6.91
C ALA A 194 22.41 1.95 -8.30
N MET A 195 21.10 1.76 -8.38
CA MET A 195 20.34 1.49 -9.61
C MET A 195 19.54 2.71 -10.11
N GLY A 196 19.87 3.91 -9.63
CA GLY A 196 19.22 5.16 -10.02
C GLY A 196 18.11 5.53 -9.05
N ASN A 197 17.20 6.39 -9.50
CA ASN A 197 16.09 6.85 -8.66
C ASN A 197 15.22 5.67 -8.22
N ILE A 198 14.73 5.72 -6.98
CA ILE A 198 13.74 4.77 -6.50
C ILE A 198 12.38 5.22 -7.05
N LEU A 199 11.78 4.38 -7.87
CA LEU A 199 10.52 4.65 -8.57
C LEU A 199 9.31 4.15 -7.79
N LEU A 200 9.44 3.00 -7.11
CA LEU A 200 8.39 2.43 -6.26
C LEU A 200 9.03 1.70 -5.07
N VAL A 201 8.29 1.66 -3.97
CA VAL A 201 8.60 0.85 -2.79
C VAL A 201 7.49 -0.20 -2.67
N GLU A 202 7.87 -1.46 -2.46
CA GLU A 202 6.91 -2.54 -2.17
C GLU A 202 5.99 -2.13 -1.00
N ARG A 203 4.69 -2.38 -1.11
CA ARG A 203 3.67 -1.80 -0.20
C ARG A 203 3.77 -2.25 1.26
N ARG A 204 4.42 -3.39 1.51
CA ARG A 204 4.53 -3.99 2.83
C ARG A 204 5.88 -4.63 3.02
N VAL A 205 6.39 -4.54 4.24
CA VAL A 205 7.55 -5.30 4.67
C VAL A 205 7.12 -6.72 5.02
N LEU A 206 7.79 -7.72 4.44
CA LEU A 206 7.60 -9.14 4.78
C LEU A 206 8.91 -9.76 5.23
N GLY A 207 8.92 -10.33 6.44
CA GLY A 207 10.15 -10.94 6.99
C GLY A 207 11.34 -9.98 7.01
N TYR A 208 11.10 -8.70 7.27
CA TYR A 208 12.09 -7.61 7.20
C TYR A 208 12.68 -7.37 5.81
N ARG A 209 12.08 -7.92 4.76
CA ARG A 209 12.46 -7.68 3.37
C ARG A 209 11.53 -6.67 2.72
N LEU A 210 12.11 -5.89 1.82
CA LEU A 210 11.42 -4.92 0.99
C LEU A 210 12.07 -4.87 -0.39
N VAL A 211 11.26 -4.89 -1.45
CA VAL A 211 11.75 -4.61 -2.80
C VAL A 211 11.62 -3.13 -3.12
N LEU A 212 12.70 -2.57 -3.64
CA LEU A 212 12.76 -1.26 -4.27
C LEU A 212 12.78 -1.45 -5.79
N THR A 213 11.84 -0.81 -6.48
CA THR A 213 11.92 -0.66 -7.93
C THR A 213 12.68 0.61 -8.25
N CYS A 214 13.73 0.48 -9.04
CA CYS A 214 14.60 1.58 -9.46
C CYS A 214 14.63 1.70 -10.99
N GLU A 215 15.16 2.81 -11.50
CA GLU A 215 15.26 3.09 -12.94
C GLU A 215 15.94 1.97 -13.74
N ARG A 216 16.97 1.33 -13.17
CA ARG A 216 17.76 0.30 -13.85
C ARG A 216 17.44 -1.14 -13.44
N GLY A 217 16.41 -1.33 -12.61
CA GLY A 217 15.96 -2.65 -12.16
C GLY A 217 15.57 -2.68 -10.69
N LEU A 218 15.76 -3.81 -10.02
CA LEU A 218 15.23 -4.05 -8.68
C LEU A 218 16.35 -4.24 -7.65
N ILE A 219 16.12 -3.77 -6.43
CA ILE A 219 16.97 -4.02 -5.26
C ILE A 219 16.08 -4.61 -4.17
N GLU A 220 16.47 -5.74 -3.58
CA GLU A 220 15.89 -6.21 -2.33
C GLU A 220 16.79 -5.80 -1.16
N ILE A 221 16.16 -5.28 -0.11
CA ILE A 221 16.85 -4.84 1.11
C ILE A 221 16.33 -5.56 2.36
N ASP A 222 17.21 -5.72 3.34
CA ASP A 222 16.91 -6.05 4.74
C ASP A 222 16.72 -4.76 5.54
N VAL A 223 15.61 -4.68 6.28
CA VAL A 223 15.28 -3.54 7.15
C VAL A 223 15.16 -3.95 8.63
N SER A 224 15.67 -5.11 9.02
CA SER A 224 15.58 -5.63 10.40
C SER A 224 16.36 -4.80 11.42
N HIS A 225 17.36 -4.03 10.97
CA HIS A 225 18.25 -3.23 11.80
C HIS A 225 18.03 -1.72 11.65
N LEU A 226 16.84 -1.30 11.17
CA LEU A 226 16.52 0.13 11.10
C LEU A 226 16.58 0.81 12.48
N PRO A 227 17.04 2.07 12.54
CA PRO A 227 17.56 2.89 11.43
C PRO A 227 19.04 2.64 11.10
N ASP A 228 19.76 1.91 11.95
CA ASP A 228 21.23 1.86 11.96
C ASP A 228 21.82 1.19 10.71
N LEU A 229 21.12 0.19 10.16
CA LEU A 229 21.60 -0.56 9.02
C LEU A 229 20.47 -1.04 8.11
N VAL A 230 20.64 -0.78 6.80
CA VAL A 230 19.88 -1.38 5.72
C VAL A 230 20.85 -2.18 4.84
N ILE A 231 20.57 -3.45 4.63
CA ILE A 231 21.46 -4.36 3.89
C ILE A 231 20.87 -4.67 2.53
N GLU A 232 21.56 -4.35 1.44
CA GLU A 232 21.19 -4.86 0.12
C GLU A 232 21.44 -6.39 0.07
N THR A 233 20.40 -7.17 -0.21
CA THR A 233 20.49 -8.63 -0.26
C THR A 233 20.33 -9.22 -1.63
N ALA A 234 19.74 -8.48 -2.56
CA ALA A 234 19.75 -8.85 -3.97
C ALA A 234 19.69 -7.60 -4.85
N ARG A 235 20.28 -7.74 -6.04
CA ARG A 235 20.26 -6.73 -7.10
C ARG A 235 19.96 -7.39 -8.42
N VAL A 236 18.97 -6.86 -9.13
CA VAL A 236 18.45 -7.44 -10.36
C VAL A 236 18.40 -6.39 -11.45
N PRO A 237 19.45 -6.27 -12.28
CA PRO A 237 19.41 -5.47 -13.49
C PRO A 237 18.31 -5.95 -14.42
N MET A 238 17.39 -5.06 -14.79
CA MET A 238 16.32 -5.38 -15.74
C MET A 238 15.88 -4.15 -16.52
N LYS A 239 15.16 -4.38 -17.62
CA LYS A 239 14.59 -3.29 -18.41
C LYS A 239 13.69 -2.45 -17.50
N SER A 240 13.81 -1.14 -17.62
CA SER A 240 13.01 -0.18 -16.88
C SER A 240 11.52 -0.35 -17.23
N GLY A 241 10.64 0.03 -16.30
CA GLY A 241 9.18 -0.02 -16.50
C GLY A 241 8.48 -1.18 -15.78
N PHE A 242 9.20 -2.16 -15.24
CA PHE A 242 8.61 -3.13 -14.30
C PHE A 242 8.68 -2.60 -12.87
N GLY A 243 7.66 -2.91 -12.08
CA GLY A 243 7.59 -2.54 -10.66
C GLY A 243 7.04 -3.66 -9.79
N VAL A 244 7.70 -3.93 -8.68
CA VAL A 244 7.20 -4.87 -7.67
C VAL A 244 6.32 -4.09 -6.70
N VAL A 245 5.02 -4.40 -6.69
CA VAL A 245 4.05 -3.71 -5.82
C VAL A 245 3.78 -4.46 -4.53
N GLY A 246 4.08 -5.75 -4.50
CA GLY A 246 3.86 -6.62 -3.36
C GLY A 246 4.44 -8.01 -3.58
N ARG A 247 4.65 -8.74 -2.50
CA ARG A 247 4.96 -10.15 -2.50
C ARG A 247 3.88 -10.94 -1.78
N ILE A 248 3.63 -12.15 -2.26
CA ILE A 248 2.73 -13.11 -1.63
C ILE A 248 3.52 -13.97 -0.66
N ASP A 249 2.89 -14.33 0.45
CA ASP A 249 3.44 -15.26 1.42
C ASP A 249 3.87 -16.56 0.71
N GLY A 250 5.15 -16.86 0.78
CA GLY A 250 5.76 -18.00 0.10
C GLY A 250 6.67 -17.65 -1.07
N GLY A 251 6.72 -16.42 -1.60
CA GLY A 251 7.79 -15.99 -2.53
C GLY A 251 7.38 -15.53 -3.92
N ALA A 252 6.11 -15.68 -4.32
CA ALA A 252 5.62 -15.10 -5.57
C ALA A 252 5.50 -13.57 -5.47
N PHE A 253 5.66 -12.86 -6.58
CA PHE A 253 5.66 -11.40 -6.65
C PHE A 253 4.48 -10.87 -7.47
N ALA A 254 3.78 -9.87 -6.96
CA ALA A 254 2.88 -9.05 -7.75
C ALA A 254 3.72 -8.00 -8.49
N VAL A 255 3.76 -8.11 -9.82
CA VAL A 255 4.57 -7.25 -10.69
C VAL A 255 3.66 -6.49 -11.64
N THR A 256 3.88 -5.18 -11.71
CA THR A 256 3.19 -4.26 -12.60
C THR A 256 4.17 -3.80 -13.68
N ALA A 257 3.66 -3.33 -14.82
CA ALA A 257 4.47 -2.67 -15.83
C ALA A 257 3.90 -1.28 -16.15
N GLY A 258 4.74 -0.35 -16.60
CA GLY A 258 4.32 1.00 -16.97
C GLY A 258 5.48 1.79 -17.58
N VAL A 259 5.19 3.04 -17.94
CA VAL A 259 6.18 3.99 -18.46
C VAL A 259 6.91 4.63 -17.29
N VAL A 260 8.24 4.67 -17.35
CA VAL A 260 9.05 5.28 -16.28
C VAL A 260 8.92 6.80 -16.32
N GLU A 261 8.61 7.36 -15.16
CA GLU A 261 8.50 8.79 -14.94
C GLU A 261 9.38 9.22 -13.76
N PRO A 262 9.77 10.51 -13.70
CA PRO A 262 10.42 11.13 -12.55
C PRO A 262 9.81 10.77 -11.17
N TRP A 263 8.49 10.60 -11.15
CA TRP A 263 7.70 10.36 -9.94
C TRP A 263 7.32 8.90 -9.69
N GLY A 264 7.64 7.97 -10.60
CA GLY A 264 7.29 6.56 -10.48
C GLY A 264 7.01 5.88 -11.83
N LEU A 265 5.89 5.16 -11.93
CA LEU A 265 5.41 4.55 -13.16
C LEU A 265 4.07 5.18 -13.59
N SER A 266 3.96 5.62 -14.84
CA SER A 266 2.71 6.01 -15.50
C SER A 266 2.17 4.88 -16.37
N GLU A 267 0.93 5.01 -16.85
CA GLU A 267 0.29 4.04 -17.76
C GLU A 267 0.37 2.59 -17.24
N VAL A 268 0.18 2.44 -15.94
CA VAL A 268 0.45 1.19 -15.23
C VAL A 268 -0.57 0.12 -15.61
N SER A 269 -0.09 -1.02 -16.10
CA SER A 269 -0.90 -2.21 -16.32
C SER A 269 -1.32 -2.85 -14.99
N PRO A 270 -2.46 -3.56 -14.94
CA PRO A 270 -2.80 -4.40 -13.78
C PRO A 270 -1.62 -5.31 -13.43
N ALA A 271 -1.32 -5.48 -12.14
CA ALA A 271 -0.21 -6.37 -11.83
C ALA A 271 -0.60 -7.82 -12.05
N MET A 272 0.35 -8.56 -12.61
CA MET A 272 0.33 -10.00 -12.74
C MET A 272 1.03 -10.64 -11.54
N LEU A 273 0.58 -11.83 -11.16
CA LEU A 273 1.31 -12.64 -10.21
C LEU A 273 2.39 -13.43 -10.93
N VAL A 274 3.64 -13.25 -10.52
CA VAL A 274 4.82 -13.84 -11.15
C VAL A 274 5.57 -14.70 -10.15
N GLY A 275 5.90 -15.91 -10.58
CA GLY A 275 6.73 -16.84 -9.84
C GLY A 275 5.95 -17.82 -8.96
N SER A 276 6.71 -18.68 -8.30
CA SER A 276 6.23 -19.79 -7.49
C SER A 276 6.74 -19.69 -6.05
N PRO A 277 6.20 -20.49 -5.11
CA PRO A 277 6.73 -20.53 -3.76
C PRO A 277 8.23 -20.86 -3.73
N ASN A 278 8.99 -20.10 -2.94
CA ASN A 278 10.44 -20.10 -2.77
C ASN A 278 11.25 -19.43 -3.89
N GLU A 279 10.61 -18.83 -4.89
CA GLU A 279 11.32 -17.96 -5.83
C GLU A 279 11.83 -16.70 -5.14
N THR A 280 13.00 -16.26 -5.59
CA THR A 280 13.64 -15.03 -5.13
C THR A 280 13.48 -13.96 -6.19
N ILE A 281 13.77 -12.71 -5.85
CA ILE A 281 13.74 -11.61 -6.82
C ILE A 281 14.74 -11.85 -7.99
N LEU A 282 15.80 -12.64 -7.77
CA LEU A 282 16.78 -12.98 -8.79
C LEU A 282 16.18 -13.84 -9.93
N ASP A 283 15.11 -14.58 -9.65
CA ASP A 283 14.43 -15.45 -10.61
C ASP A 283 13.46 -14.66 -11.50
N LEU A 284 13.01 -13.50 -11.03
CA LEU A 284 11.96 -12.68 -11.64
C LEU A 284 12.20 -12.34 -13.13
N PRO A 285 13.42 -11.94 -13.58
CA PRO A 285 13.65 -11.63 -14.99
C PRO A 285 13.42 -12.83 -15.91
N ARG A 286 13.74 -14.03 -15.44
CA ARG A 286 13.53 -15.26 -16.21
C ARG A 286 12.04 -15.56 -16.30
N THR A 287 11.32 -15.44 -15.20
CA THR A 287 9.88 -15.71 -15.15
C THR A 287 9.09 -14.70 -15.99
N LEU A 288 9.45 -13.41 -15.94
CA LEU A 288 8.83 -12.37 -16.78
C LEU A 288 9.03 -12.60 -18.28
N ARG A 289 10.20 -13.10 -18.71
CA ARG A 289 10.44 -13.44 -20.13
C ARG A 289 9.62 -14.63 -20.61
N ALA A 290 9.21 -15.51 -19.70
CA ALA A 290 8.39 -16.67 -20.02
C ALA A 290 6.90 -16.32 -20.20
N HIS A 291 6.48 -15.09 -19.86
CA HIS A 291 5.13 -14.56 -20.06
C HIS A 291 5.13 -13.39 -21.08
N PRO A 292 5.36 -13.65 -22.39
CA PRO A 292 5.44 -12.59 -23.38
C PRO A 292 4.11 -11.90 -23.73
N ASP A 293 2.96 -12.56 -23.48
CA ASP A 293 1.66 -12.14 -24.03
C ASP A 293 0.87 -11.12 -23.17
N GLU A 294 1.41 -10.67 -22.04
CA GLU A 294 0.80 -9.61 -21.20
C GLU A 294 1.65 -8.32 -21.16
N ALA A 295 2.71 -8.25 -21.97
CA ALA A 295 3.74 -7.20 -21.93
C ALA A 295 3.76 -6.25 -23.15
N SER A 296 2.64 -6.16 -23.89
CA SER A 296 2.45 -5.23 -25.00
C SER A 296 1.36 -4.20 -24.71
#